data_AF-A0A3D4V144-F1
#
_entry.id   AF-A0A3D4V144-F1
#
_cell.length_a   1.000
_cell.length_b   1.000
_cell.length_c   1.000
_cell.angle_alpha   90.00
_cell.angle_beta   90.00
_cell.angle_gamma   90.00
#
_symmetry.space_group_name_H-M   'P 1'
#
loop_
_entity.id
_entity.type
_entity.pdbx_description
1 polymer ?
#
loop_
_entity_poly.entity_id
_entity_poly.type
_entity_poly.pdbx_seq_one_letter_code
_entity_poly.pdbx_strand_id
1 'polypeptide(L)'
;MENSDKFNKYRPLMKDLYETAKEKLGFKPDASIYIVSDAQNSQNPLGKTAYYSPAEHKISLYVDGRHIKDILRSLSHELVHHNQNCRGEFENAGATMEGYAQEDGHLREMEREAYE
;
A
#
# COMPACT_ATOMS: atom_id res chain seq x y z
N MET A 1 21.94 -6.36 -0.36
CA MET A 1 21.99 -7.16 0.89
C MET A 1 21.77 -6.31 2.13
N GLU A 2 22.27 -5.06 2.19
CA GLU A 2 22.07 -4.16 3.35
C GLU A 2 20.63 -3.71 3.63
N ASN A 3 19.78 -3.53 2.61
CA ASN A 3 18.40 -3.07 2.83
C ASN A 3 17.49 -4.12 3.50
N SER A 4 17.77 -5.41 3.29
CA SER A 4 16.98 -6.52 3.86
C SER A 4 17.10 -6.59 5.39
N ASP A 5 18.30 -6.41 5.94
CA ASP A 5 18.52 -6.50 7.39
C ASP A 5 17.97 -5.28 8.15
N LYS A 6 18.08 -4.09 7.55
CA LYS A 6 17.49 -2.87 8.13
C LYS A 6 15.97 -2.93 8.15
N PHE A 7 15.36 -3.54 7.14
CA PHE A 7 13.92 -3.73 7.05
C PHE A 7 13.40 -4.77 8.04
N ASN A 8 14.11 -5.89 8.20
CA ASN A 8 13.77 -6.95 9.17
C ASN A 8 13.63 -6.43 10.60
N LYS A 9 14.44 -5.44 10.99
CA LYS A 9 14.35 -4.76 12.29
C LYS A 9 12.96 -4.15 12.56
N TYR A 10 12.28 -3.67 11.53
CA TYR A 10 11.00 -2.96 11.66
C TYR A 10 9.80 -3.82 11.31
N ARG A 11 10.01 -5.10 10.98
CA ARG A 11 8.94 -6.07 10.73
C ARG A 11 7.90 -6.13 11.86
N PRO A 12 8.26 -6.03 13.16
CA PRO A 12 7.26 -5.96 14.24
C PRO A 12 6.31 -4.77 14.08
N LEU A 13 6.82 -3.57 13.77
CA LEU A 13 5.99 -2.37 13.58
C LEU A 13 5.01 -2.51 12.41
N MET A 14 5.46 -3.13 11.32
CA MET A 14 4.58 -3.38 10.17
C MET A 14 3.48 -4.40 10.49
N LYS A 15 3.83 -5.43 11.26
CA LYS A 15 2.86 -6.42 11.73
C LYS A 15 1.83 -5.75 12.64
N ASP A 16 2.28 -4.96 13.62
CA ASP A 16 1.38 -4.28 14.55
C ASP A 16 0.45 -3.31 13.82
N LEU A 17 0.97 -2.56 12.83
CA LEU A 17 0.16 -1.70 11.96
C LEU A 17 -0.88 -2.52 11.18
N TYR A 18 -0.49 -3.64 10.58
CA TYR A 18 -1.38 -4.50 9.81
C TYR A 18 -2.51 -5.07 10.67
N GLU A 19 -2.19 -5.65 11.83
CA GLU A 19 -3.19 -6.22 12.73
C GLU A 19 -4.14 -5.11 13.26
N THR A 20 -3.59 -3.95 13.63
CA THR A 20 -4.40 -2.80 14.07
C THR A 20 -5.34 -2.35 12.96
N ALA A 21 -4.86 -2.25 11.72
CA ALA A 21 -5.69 -1.87 10.58
C ALA A 21 -6.76 -2.93 10.29
N LYS A 22 -6.42 -4.22 10.36
CA LYS A 22 -7.38 -5.33 10.19
C LYS A 22 -8.49 -5.29 11.23
N GLU A 23 -8.15 -5.07 12.49
CA GLU A 23 -9.14 -4.94 13.57
C GLU A 23 -10.05 -3.72 13.38
N LYS A 24 -9.47 -2.57 13.00
CA LYS A 24 -10.23 -1.32 12.84
C LYS A 24 -11.08 -1.26 11.58
N LEU A 25 -10.56 -1.76 10.46
CA LEU A 25 -11.22 -1.69 9.16
C LEU A 25 -12.11 -2.92 8.90
N GLY A 26 -11.80 -4.06 9.51
CA GLY A 26 -12.62 -5.27 9.41
C GLY A 26 -12.52 -6.02 8.08
N PHE A 27 -11.48 -5.78 7.28
CA PHE A 27 -11.33 -6.39 5.96
C PHE A 27 -11.15 -7.91 6.02
N LYS A 28 -11.76 -8.61 5.06
CA LYS A 28 -11.58 -10.04 4.74
C LYS A 28 -11.77 -10.25 3.23
N PRO A 29 -10.94 -11.05 2.53
CA PRO A 29 -9.79 -11.82 3.03
C PRO A 29 -8.60 -10.93 3.42
N ASP A 30 -7.53 -11.53 3.91
CA ASP A 30 -6.29 -10.83 4.26
C ASP A 30 -5.52 -10.37 3.01
N ALA A 31 -4.80 -9.25 3.12
CA ALA A 31 -3.85 -8.82 2.10
C ALA A 31 -2.48 -9.48 2.29
N SER A 32 -1.82 -9.77 1.17
CA SER A 32 -0.41 -10.14 1.13
C SER A 32 0.48 -8.91 0.98
N ILE A 33 1.55 -8.81 1.78
CA ILE A 33 2.53 -7.71 1.68
C ILE A 33 3.77 -8.22 0.98
N TYR A 34 4.18 -7.53 -0.09
CA TYR A 34 5.36 -7.83 -0.86
C TYR A 34 6.36 -6.66 -0.80
N ILE A 35 7.62 -6.97 -0.50
CA ILE A 35 8.67 -5.97 -0.35
C ILE A 35 9.49 -5.91 -1.63
N VAL A 36 9.51 -4.73 -2.24
CA VAL A 36 10.13 -4.50 -3.53
C VAL A 36 11.41 -3.68 -3.33
N SER A 37 12.53 -4.27 -3.76
CA SER A 37 13.79 -3.56 -3.95
C SER A 37 13.91 -3.24 -5.44
N ASP A 38 14.02 -1.95 -5.75
CA ASP A 38 14.09 -1.41 -7.10
C ASP A 38 14.97 -0.16 -7.09
N ALA A 39 16.23 -0.35 -7.45
CA ALA A 39 17.22 0.72 -7.47
C ALA A 39 16.84 1.83 -8.45
N GLN A 40 16.26 1.51 -9.61
CA GLN A 40 15.89 2.52 -10.61
C GLN A 40 14.73 3.38 -10.10
N ASN A 41 13.70 2.76 -9.53
CA ASN A 41 12.60 3.48 -8.89
C ASN A 41 13.09 4.37 -7.74
N SER A 42 14.03 3.90 -6.92
CA SER A 42 14.57 4.69 -5.79
C SER A 42 15.33 5.95 -6.20
N GLN A 43 15.88 5.98 -7.42
CA GLN A 43 16.58 7.15 -7.96
C GLN A 43 15.63 8.11 -8.68
N ASN A 44 14.37 7.73 -8.92
CA ASN A 44 13.37 8.59 -9.52
C ASN A 44 12.68 9.43 -8.43
N PRO A 45 12.78 10.77 -8.45
CA PRO A 45 12.09 11.64 -7.48
C PRO A 45 10.57 11.48 -7.47
N LEU A 46 9.98 11.02 -8.58
CA LEU A 46 8.56 10.70 -8.73
C LEU A 46 8.32 9.18 -8.78
N GLY A 47 9.24 8.40 -8.20
CA GLY A 47 9.12 6.95 -8.13
C GLY A 47 7.93 6.50 -7.27
N LYS A 48 7.45 5.29 -7.52
CA LYS A 48 6.38 4.67 -6.76
C LYS A 48 6.82 4.42 -5.32
N THR A 49 5.89 4.61 -4.40
CA THR A 49 6.12 4.31 -2.98
C THR A 49 5.46 2.99 -2.57
N ALA A 50 4.27 2.74 -3.09
CA ALA A 50 3.56 1.48 -3.00
C ALA A 50 2.51 1.40 -4.11
N TYR A 51 1.85 0.25 -4.22
CA TYR A 51 0.57 0.10 -4.92
C TYR A 51 -0.18 -1.12 -4.40
N TYR A 52 -1.50 -1.11 -4.61
CA TYR A 52 -2.39 -2.22 -4.31
C TYR A 52 -2.87 -2.90 -5.60
N SER A 53 -2.89 -4.23 -5.59
CA SER A 53 -3.45 -5.07 -6.64
C SER A 53 -4.76 -5.70 -6.14
N PRO A 54 -5.93 -5.20 -6.58
CA PRO A 54 -7.24 -5.72 -6.17
C PRO A 54 -7.43 -7.19 -6.53
N ALA A 55 -6.97 -7.60 -7.73
CA ALA A 55 -7.09 -8.96 -8.23
C ALA A 55 -6.30 -9.99 -7.41
N GLU A 56 -5.20 -9.57 -6.79
CA GLU A 56 -4.32 -10.46 -6.02
C GLU A 56 -4.43 -10.26 -4.50
N HIS A 57 -5.24 -9.30 -4.04
CA HIS A 57 -5.21 -8.81 -2.65
C HIS A 57 -3.77 -8.57 -2.17
N LYS A 58 -2.97 -7.87 -2.98
CA LYS A 58 -1.53 -7.73 -2.77
C LYS A 58 -1.12 -6.27 -2.66
N ILE A 59 -0.38 -5.95 -1.61
CA ILE A 59 0.26 -4.67 -1.36
C ILE A 59 1.75 -4.79 -1.69
N SER A 60 2.23 -4.04 -2.66
CA SER A 60 3.64 -3.96 -3.01
C SER A 60 4.26 -2.69 -2.43
N LEU A 61 5.32 -2.81 -1.62
CA LEU A 61 6.00 -1.68 -0.97
C LEU A 61 7.42 -1.52 -1.52
N TYR A 62 7.73 -0.35 -2.09
CA TYR A 62 9.08 0.00 -2.48
C TYR A 62 9.83 0.55 -1.28
N VAL A 63 10.98 -0.03 -0.90
CA VAL A 63 11.64 0.29 0.38
C VAL A 63 13.02 0.91 0.28
N ASP A 64 13.66 0.82 -0.89
CA ASP A 64 15.05 1.25 -1.05
C ASP A 64 15.22 2.76 -0.80
N GLY A 65 16.16 3.12 0.08
CA GLY A 65 16.48 4.51 0.43
C GLY A 65 15.44 5.23 1.29
N ARG A 66 14.33 4.57 1.65
CA ARG A 66 13.21 5.23 2.36
C ARG A 66 13.31 5.10 3.87
N HIS A 67 12.81 6.12 4.57
CA HIS A 67 12.66 6.07 6.02
C HIS A 67 11.48 5.16 6.41
N ILE A 68 11.60 4.45 7.54
CA ILE A 68 10.57 3.47 7.96
C ILE A 68 9.18 4.10 8.12
N LYS A 69 9.11 5.33 8.66
CA LYS A 69 7.87 6.10 8.77
C LYS A 69 7.17 6.27 7.41
N ASP A 70 7.92 6.51 6.34
CA ASP A 70 7.33 6.73 5.02
C ASP A 70 6.82 5.41 4.43
N ILE A 71 7.52 4.30 4.68
CA ILE A 71 7.07 2.96 4.30
C ILE A 71 5.78 2.58 5.04
N LEU A 72 5.71 2.85 6.35
CA LEU A 72 4.50 2.60 7.16
C LEU A 72 3.33 3.46 6.70
N ARG A 73 3.56 4.72 6.32
CA ARG A 73 2.54 5.59 5.73
C ARG A 73 2.00 5.00 4.43
N SER A 74 2.87 4.55 3.53
CA SER A 74 2.45 3.87 2.29
C SER A 74 1.65 2.61 2.60
N LEU A 75 2.10 1.77 3.55
CA LEU A 75 1.34 0.58 3.95
C LEU A 75 -0.05 0.92 4.48
N SER A 76 -0.18 1.94 5.33
CA SER A 76 -1.48 2.38 5.87
C SER A 76 -2.44 2.78 4.76
N HIS A 77 -1.96 3.52 3.77
CA HIS A 77 -2.74 3.96 2.61
C HIS A 77 -3.25 2.76 1.80
N GLU A 78 -2.37 1.82 1.45
CA GLU A 78 -2.76 0.64 0.67
C GLU A 78 -3.68 -0.31 1.45
N LEU A 79 -3.65 -0.31 2.78
CA LEU A 79 -4.59 -1.08 3.61
C LEU A 79 -6.01 -0.51 3.56
N VAL A 80 -6.17 0.80 3.37
CA VAL A 80 -7.48 1.40 3.12
C VAL A 80 -8.00 0.95 1.75
N HIS A 81 -7.16 0.97 0.70
CA HIS A 81 -7.53 0.42 -0.61
C HIS A 81 -7.90 -1.07 -0.56
N HIS A 82 -7.18 -1.84 0.24
CA HIS A 82 -7.54 -3.23 0.47
C HIS A 82 -8.93 -3.36 1.10
N ASN A 83 -9.25 -2.53 2.10
CA ASN A 83 -10.57 -2.51 2.71
C ASN A 83 -11.66 -2.10 1.71
N GLN A 84 -11.44 -1.04 0.94
CA GLN A 84 -12.34 -0.60 -0.14
C GLN A 84 -12.63 -1.74 -1.13
N ASN A 85 -11.59 -2.50 -1.53
CA ASN A 85 -11.75 -3.68 -2.37
C ASN A 85 -12.58 -4.78 -1.69
N CYS A 86 -12.35 -5.05 -0.40
CA CYS A 86 -13.16 -5.98 0.37
C CYS A 86 -14.63 -5.52 0.53
N ARG A 87 -14.91 -4.22 0.44
CA ARG A 87 -16.27 -3.65 0.40
C ARG A 87 -16.91 -3.68 -0.99
N GLY A 88 -16.20 -4.14 -2.03
CA GLY A 88 -16.69 -4.22 -3.41
C GLY A 88 -16.54 -2.93 -4.23
N GLU A 89 -15.79 -1.95 -3.73
CA GLU A 89 -15.70 -0.63 -4.38
C GLU A 89 -14.76 -0.60 -5.61
N PHE A 90 -14.09 -1.73 -5.87
CA PHE A 90 -13.18 -1.96 -6.99
C PHE A 90 -13.80 -2.78 -8.14
N GLU A 91 -15.10 -3.11 -8.09
CA GLU A 91 -15.75 -4.00 -9.08
C GLU A 91 -15.64 -3.53 -10.55
N ASN A 92 -15.24 -2.28 -10.80
CA ASN A 92 -14.92 -1.77 -12.14
C ASN A 92 -13.55 -1.06 -12.25
N ALA A 93 -12.70 -1.14 -11.22
CA ALA A 93 -11.42 -0.45 -11.16
C ALA A 93 -10.26 -1.44 -11.31
N GLY A 94 -9.33 -1.15 -12.22
CA GLY A 94 -8.07 -1.90 -12.35
C GLY A 94 -7.13 -1.68 -11.15
N ALA A 95 -5.86 -2.06 -11.30
CA ALA A 95 -4.84 -1.78 -10.28
C ALA A 95 -4.75 -0.26 -9.97
N THR A 96 -4.50 0.09 -8.70
CA THR A 96 -4.28 1.48 -8.28
C THR A 96 -2.94 1.96 -8.82
N MET A 97 -2.95 2.57 -10.00
CA MET A 97 -1.76 3.14 -10.64
C MET A 97 -1.83 4.66 -10.62
N GLU A 98 -0.69 5.33 -10.59
CA GLU A 98 -0.63 6.79 -10.62
C GLU A 98 -1.57 7.39 -11.69
N GLY A 99 -2.46 8.27 -11.27
CA GLY A 99 -3.45 8.91 -12.15
C GLY A 99 -4.77 8.16 -12.34
N TYR A 100 -4.92 6.92 -11.86
CA TYR A 100 -6.13 6.10 -12.11
C TYR A 100 -7.41 6.76 -11.62
N ALA A 101 -7.32 7.58 -10.57
CA ALA A 101 -8.46 8.25 -9.97
C ALA A 101 -8.77 9.63 -10.57
N GLN A 102 -7.93 10.23 -11.40
CA GLN A 102 -8.01 11.68 -11.68
C GLN A 102 -9.31 12.14 -12.36
N GLU A 103 -9.92 11.30 -13.19
CA GLU A 103 -11.11 11.66 -13.98
C GLU A 103 -12.42 11.10 -13.41
N ASP A 104 -12.36 10.20 -12.44
CA ASP A 104 -13.51 9.51 -11.87
C ASP A 104 -13.79 9.99 -10.43
N GLY A 105 -15.00 10.51 -10.19
CA GLY A 105 -15.41 11.00 -8.87
C GLY A 105 -15.39 9.94 -7.77
N HIS A 106 -15.76 8.70 -8.09
CA HIS A 106 -15.74 7.57 -7.15
C HIS A 106 -14.29 7.22 -6.80
N LEU A 107 -13.42 7.14 -7.80
CA LEU A 107 -12.01 6.81 -7.56
C LEU A 107 -11.28 7.92 -6.78
N ARG A 108 -11.62 9.21 -7.00
CA ARG A 108 -11.08 10.31 -6.17
C ARG A 108 -11.50 10.22 -4.72
N GLU A 109 -12.74 9.81 -4.48
CA GLU A 109 -13.25 9.63 -3.12
C GLU A 109 -12.53 8.49 -2.39
N MET A 110 -12.23 7.40 -3.10
CA MET A 110 -11.42 6.32 -2.56
C MET A 110 -10.00 6.78 -2.18
N GLU A 111 -9.34 7.55 -3.04
CA GLU A 111 -8.04 8.16 -2.73
C GLU A 111 -8.13 9.08 -1.51
N ARG A 112 -9.17 9.93 -1.43
CA ARG A 112 -9.40 10.83 -0.29
C ARG A 112 -9.50 10.05 1.03
N GLU A 113 -10.33 9.00 1.08
CA GLU A 113 -10.46 8.14 2.27
C GLU A 113 -9.11 7.51 2.66
N ALA A 114 -8.28 7.12 1.70
CA ALA A 114 -6.96 6.54 1.97
C ALA A 114 -5.92 7.53 2.49
N TYR A 115 -6.19 8.84 2.47
CA TYR A 115 -5.32 9.89 3.02
C TYR A 115 -5.79 10.48 4.36
N GLU A 116 -7.02 10.19 4.80
CA GLU A 116 -7.62 10.69 6.05
C GLU A 116 -7.35 9.80 7.26
#